data_AF-A0A7G2N153-F1
#
_entry.id   AF-A0A7G2N153-F1
#
_cell.length_a   1.000
_cell.length_b   1.000
_cell.length_c   1.000
_cell.angle_alpha   90.00
_cell.angle_beta   90.00
_cell.angle_gamma   90.00
#
_symmetry.space_group_name_H-M   'P 1'
#
loop_
_entity.id
_entity.type
_entity.pdbx_description
1 polymer ?
#
loop_
_entity_poly.entity_id
_entity_poly.type
_entity_poly.pdbx_seq_one_letter_code
_entity_poly.pdbx_strand_id
1 'polypeptide(L)'
;MKIFPKGFKIGARTIKTVIAASLAIMIADMLGLQYATAAGIIAILSVGNTKKSTYQLGKNRLLNFLFAMVFATILFNLLGHHVLVFALFLLFFIPCSAAWGIAEGIAPNAVLVTHLLVARDITPDLLLNEFLLNFIAISLAFLVNWKMPNFQNELTIRERRIEHHFQDLFKRLSFILDKQTEKEHFLHKVEDLETYIADSLALARTHMDNNLVDHASHSYDYLTMRARQVELFRELTELLVEIDLQSQAQTFEKLKGLLLAIGENYGRDNNAKALTSQAQEVLAYYRASDLPKTRHEFEVRAQLFQILQLIQSFIQIKYDYVLETRA
;
A
#
# COMPACT_ATOMS: atom_id res chain seq x y z
N MET A 1 34.47 14.92 12.27
CA MET A 1 33.03 14.61 12.44
C MET A 1 32.40 14.56 11.06
N LYS A 2 31.93 13.41 10.57
CA LYS A 2 31.22 13.35 9.28
C LYS A 2 29.78 13.77 9.52
N ILE A 3 29.45 15.01 9.14
CA ILE A 3 28.12 15.61 9.32
C ILE A 3 27.07 14.88 8.47
N PHE A 4 27.50 14.22 7.38
CA PHE A 4 26.62 13.46 6.49
C PHE A 4 26.97 11.96 6.45
N PRO A 5 25.97 11.07 6.47
CA PRO A 5 26.18 9.64 6.31
C PRO A 5 26.76 9.30 4.93
N LYS A 6 27.54 8.22 4.83
CA LYS A 6 28.05 7.71 3.55
C LYS A 6 26.87 7.40 2.63
N GLY A 7 26.88 7.97 1.42
CA GLY A 7 25.82 7.76 0.42
C GLY A 7 24.68 8.79 0.46
N PHE A 8 24.81 9.90 1.20
CA PHE A 8 23.83 10.99 1.18
C PHE A 8 23.63 11.52 -0.26
N LYS A 9 22.40 11.41 -0.77
CA LYS A 9 21.98 11.94 -2.06
C LYS A 9 20.76 12.83 -1.82
N ILE A 10 20.72 13.98 -2.49
CA ILE A 10 19.54 14.84 -2.49
C ILE A 10 18.46 14.14 -3.32
N GLY A 11 17.37 13.75 -2.67
CA GLY A 11 16.25 13.10 -3.34
C GLY A 11 15.43 14.07 -4.19
N ALA A 12 14.74 13.55 -5.21
CA ALA A 12 13.86 14.35 -6.06
C ALA A 12 12.78 15.10 -5.27
N ARG A 13 12.32 14.54 -4.14
CA ARG A 13 11.39 15.21 -3.23
C ARG A 13 11.97 16.51 -2.67
N THR A 14 13.20 16.47 -2.13
CA THR A 14 13.86 17.65 -1.57
C THR A 14 13.97 18.77 -2.60
N ILE A 15 14.33 18.44 -3.84
CA ILE A 15 14.41 19.42 -4.94
C ILE A 15 13.04 20.03 -5.23
N LYS A 16 11.98 19.21 -5.34
CA LYS A 16 10.60 19.69 -5.55
C LYS A 16 10.13 20.60 -4.41
N THR A 17 10.43 20.23 -3.17
CA THR A 17 10.09 21.01 -1.98
C THR A 17 10.77 22.37 -1.99
N VAL A 18 12.06 22.44 -2.32
CA VAL A 18 12.78 23.72 -2.47
C VAL A 18 12.17 24.57 -3.57
N ILE A 19 11.88 23.98 -4.74
CA ILE A 19 11.26 24.71 -5.86
C ILE A 19 9.89 25.26 -5.46
N ALA A 20 9.03 24.44 -4.86
CA ALA A 20 7.70 24.88 -4.43
C ALA A 20 7.77 26.01 -3.39
N ALA A 21 8.67 25.89 -2.40
CA ALA A 21 8.84 26.90 -1.36
C ALA A 21 9.35 28.23 -1.92
N SER A 22 10.42 28.20 -2.72
CA SER A 22 11.01 29.41 -3.31
C SER A 22 10.02 30.11 -4.24
N LEU A 23 9.33 29.36 -5.10
CA LEU A 23 8.31 29.93 -5.99
C LEU A 23 7.12 30.49 -5.21
N ALA A 24 6.73 29.86 -4.09
CA ALA A 24 5.60 30.35 -3.29
C ALA A 24 5.93 31.71 -2.67
N ILE A 25 7.14 31.87 -2.13
CA ILE A 25 7.61 33.14 -1.60
C ILE A 25 7.68 34.19 -2.71
N MET A 26 8.30 33.87 -3.85
CA MET A 26 8.44 34.81 -4.96
C MET A 26 7.10 35.28 -5.50
N ILE A 27 6.14 34.37 -5.70
CA ILE A 27 4.81 34.72 -6.21
C ILE A 27 4.04 35.55 -5.18
N ALA A 28 4.10 35.19 -3.89
CA ALA A 28 3.45 35.97 -2.84
C ALA A 28 4.02 37.40 -2.74
N ASP A 29 5.34 37.54 -2.85
CA ASP A 29 6.03 38.84 -2.83
C ASP A 29 5.69 39.69 -4.06
N MET A 30 5.66 39.08 -5.25
CA MET A 30 5.24 39.76 -6.49
C MET A 30 3.78 40.24 -6.45
N LEU A 31 2.92 39.57 -5.69
CA LEU A 31 1.53 39.96 -5.47
C LEU A 31 1.37 40.98 -4.32
N GLY A 32 2.47 41.35 -3.65
CA GLY A 32 2.46 42.30 -2.53
C GLY A 32 1.81 41.74 -1.26
N LEU A 33 1.78 40.41 -1.09
CA LEU A 33 1.19 39.78 0.09
C LEU A 33 2.09 39.98 1.32
N GLN A 34 1.46 40.26 2.46
CA GLN A 34 2.16 40.31 3.74
C GLN A 34 2.58 38.90 4.16
N TYR A 35 3.72 38.79 4.86
CA TYR A 35 4.24 37.51 5.36
C TYR A 35 4.49 36.47 4.26
N ALA A 36 4.99 36.89 3.09
CA ALA A 36 5.28 36.01 1.94
C ALA A 36 6.13 34.76 2.30
N THR A 37 7.01 34.86 3.30
CA THR A 37 7.81 33.73 3.81
C THR A 37 6.95 32.59 4.37
N ALA A 38 5.77 32.89 4.92
CA ALA A 38 4.82 31.88 5.40
C ALA A 38 4.32 30.98 4.27
N ALA A 39 4.10 31.53 3.06
CA ALA A 39 3.75 30.72 1.89
C ALA A 39 4.83 29.68 1.57
N GLY A 40 6.11 30.03 1.75
CA GLY A 40 7.22 29.08 1.64
C GLY A 40 7.15 27.94 2.64
N ILE A 41 6.94 28.24 3.92
CA ILE A 41 6.81 27.22 4.98
C ILE A 41 5.61 26.31 4.72
N ILE A 42 4.47 26.88 4.35
CA ILE A 42 3.27 26.12 4.02
C ILE A 42 3.52 25.20 2.82
N ALA A 43 4.20 25.70 1.78
CA ALA A 43 4.55 24.90 0.61
C ALA A 43 5.46 23.74 0.98
N ILE A 44 6.48 23.96 1.82
CA ILE A 44 7.36 22.88 2.33
C ILE A 44 6.54 21.77 2.95
N LEU A 45 5.61 22.16 3.84
CA LEU A 45 4.78 21.21 4.55
C LEU A 45 3.71 20.57 3.64
N SER A 46 3.39 21.15 2.48
CA SER A 46 2.35 20.69 1.55
C SER A 46 2.87 19.67 0.51
N VAL A 47 4.19 19.56 0.29
CA VAL A 47 4.75 18.60 -0.67
C VAL A 47 4.71 17.17 -0.12
N GLY A 48 3.64 16.45 -0.48
CA GLY A 48 3.42 15.03 -0.19
C GLY A 48 4.31 14.07 -1.00
N ASN A 49 4.26 12.79 -0.60
CA ASN A 49 5.06 11.71 -1.21
C ASN A 49 4.48 11.17 -2.53
N THR A 50 3.17 11.37 -2.75
CA THR A 50 2.42 10.88 -3.90
C THR A 50 1.46 11.95 -4.38
N LYS A 51 0.91 11.82 -5.60
CA LYS A 51 -0.09 12.79 -6.10
C LYS A 51 -1.34 12.79 -5.21
N LYS A 52 -1.82 11.59 -4.86
CA LYS A 52 -3.00 11.42 -4.01
C LYS A 52 -2.80 12.02 -2.62
N SER A 53 -1.66 11.75 -1.98
CA SER A 53 -1.37 12.34 -0.67
C SER A 53 -1.29 13.85 -0.76
N THR A 54 -0.58 14.44 -1.74
CA THR A 54 -0.53 15.91 -1.91
C THR A 54 -1.92 16.52 -2.10
N TYR A 55 -2.79 15.88 -2.87
CA TYR A 55 -4.17 16.34 -3.04
C TYR A 55 -4.96 16.27 -1.73
N GLN A 56 -4.88 15.15 -1.00
CA GLN A 56 -5.54 14.99 0.30
C GLN A 56 -5.04 16.00 1.33
N LEU A 57 -3.71 16.19 1.43
CA LEU A 57 -3.05 17.21 2.24
C LEU A 57 -3.59 18.61 1.91
N GLY A 58 -3.65 18.98 0.63
CA GLY A 58 -4.17 20.26 0.18
C GLY A 58 -5.63 20.48 0.54
N LYS A 59 -6.50 19.49 0.28
CA LYS A 59 -7.92 19.54 0.65
C LYS A 59 -8.10 19.70 2.17
N ASN A 60 -7.43 18.87 2.95
CA ASN A 60 -7.52 18.90 4.41
C ASN A 60 -7.04 20.23 4.97
N ARG A 61 -5.99 20.82 4.38
CA ARG A 61 -5.48 22.14 4.76
C ARG A 61 -6.45 23.27 4.47
N LEU A 62 -7.12 23.26 3.33
CA LEU A 62 -8.13 24.27 3.01
C LEU A 62 -9.33 24.20 3.97
N LEU A 63 -9.83 22.99 4.25
CA LEU A 63 -10.92 22.81 5.23
C LEU A 63 -10.50 23.25 6.63
N ASN A 64 -9.30 22.84 7.05
CA ASN A 64 -8.75 23.22 8.34
C ASN A 64 -8.50 24.73 8.42
N PHE A 65 -8.06 25.37 7.33
CA PHE A 65 -7.83 26.81 7.25
C PHE A 65 -9.11 27.60 7.45
N LEU A 66 -10.20 27.21 6.78
CA LEU A 66 -11.50 27.86 6.94
C LEU A 66 -11.98 27.79 8.39
N PHE A 67 -11.85 26.62 9.02
CA PHE A 67 -12.17 26.46 10.43
C PHE A 67 -11.29 27.34 11.32
N ALA A 68 -9.97 27.32 11.11
CA ALA A 68 -9.01 28.11 11.87
C ALA A 68 -9.32 29.60 11.80
N MET A 69 -9.56 30.13 10.59
CA MET A 69 -9.81 31.55 10.35
C MET A 69 -11.13 32.01 10.97
N VAL A 70 -12.22 31.26 10.81
CA VAL A 70 -13.51 31.59 11.42
C VAL A 70 -13.39 31.57 12.94
N PHE A 71 -12.80 30.51 13.50
CA PHE A 71 -12.71 30.33 14.94
C PHE A 71 -11.78 31.36 15.60
N ALA A 72 -10.61 31.62 15.01
CA ALA A 72 -9.68 32.66 15.48
C ALA A 72 -10.31 34.06 15.39
N THR A 73 -11.04 34.37 14.32
CA THR A 73 -11.72 35.65 14.17
C THR A 73 -12.76 35.87 15.27
N ILE A 74 -13.56 34.86 15.60
CA ILE A 74 -14.53 34.92 16.70
C ILE A 74 -13.81 35.17 18.03
N LEU A 75 -12.78 34.39 18.34
CA LEU A 75 -12.08 34.49 19.63
C LEU A 75 -11.36 35.83 19.81
N PHE A 76 -10.62 36.30 18.79
CA PHE A 76 -9.87 37.55 18.90
C PHE A 76 -10.78 38.78 18.92
N ASN A 77 -11.92 38.77 18.21
CA ASN A 77 -12.88 39.86 18.31
C ASN A 77 -13.61 39.91 19.67
N LEU A 78 -13.83 38.76 20.33
CA LEU A 78 -14.52 38.71 21.62
C LEU A 78 -13.59 38.94 22.82
N LEU A 79 -12.37 38.42 22.76
CA LEU A 79 -11.45 38.34 23.91
C LEU A 79 -10.17 39.16 23.71
N GLY A 80 -9.93 39.69 22.51
CA GLY A 80 -8.77 40.51 22.17
C GLY A 80 -7.55 39.74 21.64
N HIS A 81 -6.54 40.49 21.21
CA HIS A 81 -5.36 39.98 20.48
C HIS A 81 -4.17 39.77 21.42
N HIS A 82 -4.17 38.68 22.20
CA HIS A 82 -3.04 38.35 23.08
C HIS A 82 -2.84 36.84 23.22
N VAL A 83 -1.65 36.46 23.71
CA VAL A 83 -1.15 35.07 23.69
C VAL A 83 -2.07 34.10 24.44
N LEU A 84 -2.75 34.52 25.51
CA LEU A 84 -3.69 33.65 26.23
C LEU A 84 -4.91 33.26 25.38
N VAL A 85 -5.43 34.18 24.55
CA VAL A 85 -6.53 33.87 23.62
C VAL A 85 -6.04 32.95 22.51
N PHE A 86 -4.80 33.11 22.03
CA PHE A 86 -4.20 32.16 21.10
C PHE A 86 -4.00 30.77 21.71
N ALA A 87 -3.59 30.68 22.98
CA ALA A 87 -3.51 29.40 23.69
C ALA A 87 -4.89 28.74 23.82
N LEU A 88 -5.94 29.52 24.11
CA LEU A 88 -7.32 29.06 24.11
C LEU A 88 -7.75 28.56 22.73
N PHE A 89 -7.43 29.32 21.67
CA PHE A 89 -7.65 28.89 20.30
C PHE A 89 -7.02 27.52 20.04
N LEU A 90 -5.73 27.33 20.36
CA LEU A 90 -5.05 26.05 20.16
C LEU A 90 -5.68 24.90 20.96
N LEU A 91 -6.08 25.16 22.20
CA LEU A 91 -6.69 24.18 23.10
C LEU A 91 -7.96 23.55 22.49
N PHE A 92 -8.72 24.31 21.71
CA PHE A 92 -9.91 23.83 21.01
C PHE A 92 -9.61 23.39 19.57
N PHE A 93 -8.84 24.18 18.84
CA PHE A 93 -8.55 23.98 17.42
C PHE A 93 -7.84 22.66 17.14
N ILE A 94 -6.87 22.28 17.98
CA ILE A 94 -6.10 21.04 17.84
C ILE A 94 -7.00 19.80 18.00
N PRO A 95 -7.73 19.60 19.10
CA PRO A 95 -8.58 18.42 19.26
C PRO A 95 -9.72 18.37 18.25
N CYS A 96 -10.33 19.50 17.88
CA CYS A 96 -11.35 19.52 16.81
C CYS A 96 -10.76 19.09 15.46
N SER A 97 -9.60 19.63 15.09
CA SER A 97 -8.91 19.25 13.85
C SER A 97 -8.52 17.77 13.83
N ALA A 98 -8.08 17.23 14.97
CA ALA A 98 -7.74 15.82 15.12
C ALA A 98 -8.99 14.93 15.02
N ALA A 99 -10.07 15.29 15.69
CA ALA A 99 -11.34 14.55 15.66
C ALA A 99 -11.95 14.48 14.25
N TRP A 100 -11.74 15.51 13.42
CA TRP A 100 -12.20 15.54 12.03
C TRP A 100 -11.22 14.91 11.03
N GLY A 101 -10.08 14.38 11.48
CA GLY A 101 -9.09 13.74 10.60
C GLY A 101 -8.32 14.71 9.70
N ILE A 102 -8.24 15.99 10.06
CA ILE A 102 -7.56 17.05 9.29
C ILE A 102 -6.35 17.64 10.05
N ALA A 103 -5.74 16.84 10.93
CA ALA A 103 -4.64 17.26 11.82
C ALA A 103 -3.40 17.79 11.07
N GLU A 104 -3.16 17.35 9.83
CA GLU A 104 -2.04 17.80 9.00
C GLU A 104 -2.08 19.31 8.67
N GLY A 105 -3.24 19.96 8.86
CA GLY A 105 -3.42 21.40 8.69
C GLY A 105 -3.12 22.23 9.94
N ILE A 106 -2.96 21.61 11.11
CA ILE A 106 -2.82 22.33 12.38
C ILE A 106 -1.62 23.28 12.36
N ALA A 107 -0.41 22.77 12.10
CA ALA A 107 0.81 23.55 12.13
C ALA A 107 0.82 24.73 11.13
N PRO A 108 0.56 24.54 9.82
CA PRO A 108 0.57 25.64 8.86
C PRO A 108 -0.54 26.68 9.15
N ASN A 109 -1.73 26.25 9.59
CA ASN A 109 -2.81 27.18 9.89
C ASN A 109 -2.59 27.92 11.21
N ALA A 110 -1.93 27.30 12.20
CA ALA A 110 -1.51 28.00 13.41
C ALA A 110 -0.54 29.15 13.08
N VAL A 111 0.38 28.96 12.13
CA VAL A 111 1.27 30.03 11.63
C VAL A 111 0.44 31.19 11.07
N LEU A 112 -0.52 30.92 10.19
CA LEU A 112 -1.38 31.97 9.62
C LEU A 112 -2.20 32.69 10.70
N VAL A 113 -2.70 31.97 11.70
CA VAL A 113 -3.41 32.57 12.85
C VAL A 113 -2.48 33.44 13.72
N THR A 114 -1.17 33.20 13.74
CA THR A 114 -0.25 34.12 14.41
C THR A 114 -0.19 35.50 13.75
N HIS A 115 -0.47 35.61 12.44
CA HIS A 115 -0.59 36.91 11.78
C HIS A 115 -1.82 37.67 12.31
N LEU A 116 -2.93 36.98 12.56
CA LEU A 116 -4.12 37.57 13.22
C LEU A 116 -3.83 37.98 14.67
N LEU A 117 -3.04 37.19 15.39
CA LEU A 117 -2.63 37.51 16.77
C LEU A 117 -1.79 38.80 16.83
N VAL A 118 -0.87 38.99 15.88
CA VAL A 118 0.03 40.16 15.83
C VAL A 118 -0.65 41.38 15.20
N ALA A 119 -1.64 41.15 14.33
CA ALA A 119 -2.47 42.21 13.78
C ALA A 119 -3.26 42.93 14.87
N ARG A 120 -3.46 44.24 14.70
CA ARG A 120 -4.27 45.06 15.62
C ARG A 120 -5.77 44.80 15.45
N ASP A 121 -6.19 44.61 14.20
CA ASP A 121 -7.58 44.38 13.80
C ASP A 121 -7.63 43.30 12.73
N ILE A 122 -8.70 42.50 12.72
CA ILE A 122 -8.95 41.49 11.68
C ILE A 122 -9.77 42.14 10.57
N THR A 123 -9.09 42.51 9.48
CA THR A 123 -9.74 43.08 8.30
C THR A 123 -10.03 42.01 7.25
N PRO A 124 -11.02 42.23 6.36
CA PRO A 124 -11.24 41.35 5.20
C PRO A 124 -9.99 41.19 4.33
N ASP A 125 -9.18 42.26 4.19
CA ASP A 125 -7.93 42.23 3.42
C ASP A 125 -6.89 41.30 4.05
N LEU A 126 -6.79 41.27 5.39
CA LEU A 126 -5.92 40.35 6.10
C LEU A 126 -6.38 38.89 5.89
N LEU A 127 -7.68 38.62 6.00
CA LEU A 127 -8.21 37.26 5.75
C LEU A 127 -7.97 36.81 4.31
N LEU A 128 -8.12 37.74 3.35
CA LEU A 128 -7.79 37.47 1.94
C LEU A 128 -6.28 37.22 1.75
N ASN A 129 -5.42 37.98 2.44
CA ASN A 129 -3.98 37.75 2.44
C ASN A 129 -3.64 36.33 2.88
N GLU A 130 -4.15 35.89 4.04
CA GLU A 130 -3.90 34.56 4.58
C GLU A 130 -4.42 33.44 3.67
N PHE A 131 -5.59 33.68 3.04
CA PHE A 131 -6.13 32.76 2.05
C PHE A 131 -5.21 32.62 0.83
N LEU A 132 -4.73 33.74 0.28
CA LEU A 132 -3.85 33.75 -0.88
C LEU A 132 -2.49 33.10 -0.59
N LEU A 133 -1.89 33.36 0.58
CA LEU A 133 -0.65 32.69 1.01
C LEU A 133 -0.81 31.18 1.01
N ASN A 134 -1.88 30.69 1.63
CA ASN A 134 -2.18 29.26 1.72
C ASN A 134 -2.49 28.66 0.35
N PHE A 135 -3.28 29.36 -0.47
CA PHE A 135 -3.69 28.91 -1.80
C PHE A 135 -2.50 28.80 -2.76
N ILE A 136 -1.62 29.79 -2.80
CA ILE A 136 -0.38 29.78 -3.62
C ILE A 136 0.49 28.60 -3.22
N ALA A 137 0.71 28.42 -1.92
CA ALA A 137 1.55 27.36 -1.37
C ALA A 137 1.04 25.96 -1.72
N ILE A 138 -0.27 25.70 -1.52
CA ILE A 138 -0.91 24.42 -1.86
C ILE A 138 -0.86 24.17 -3.37
N SER A 139 -1.13 25.20 -4.18
CA SER A 139 -1.14 25.09 -5.64
C SER A 139 0.24 24.73 -6.18
N LEU A 140 1.30 25.40 -5.71
CA LEU A 140 2.67 25.08 -6.13
C LEU A 140 3.11 23.70 -5.64
N ALA A 141 2.75 23.30 -4.42
CA ALA A 141 3.02 21.95 -3.94
C ALA A 141 2.38 20.88 -4.84
N PHE A 142 1.16 21.12 -5.32
CA PHE A 142 0.49 20.25 -6.27
C PHE A 142 1.19 20.24 -7.64
N LEU A 143 1.56 21.41 -8.17
CA LEU A 143 2.24 21.54 -9.47
C LEU A 143 3.57 20.80 -9.50
N VAL A 144 4.42 20.95 -8.48
CA VAL A 144 5.71 20.22 -8.43
C VAL A 144 5.52 18.71 -8.25
N ASN A 145 4.39 18.29 -7.64
CA ASN A 145 4.05 16.88 -7.49
C ASN A 145 3.29 16.28 -8.67
N TRP A 146 2.89 17.09 -9.66
CA TRP A 146 2.15 16.61 -10.82
C TRP A 146 2.91 15.56 -11.63
N LYS A 147 4.25 15.69 -11.72
CA LYS A 147 5.13 14.71 -12.35
C LYS A 147 5.70 13.74 -11.31
N MET A 148 4.98 12.67 -11.04
CA MET A 148 5.42 11.53 -10.22
C MET A 148 5.77 10.32 -11.09
N PRO A 149 6.68 9.44 -10.64
CA PRO A 149 7.15 8.30 -11.44
C PRO A 149 6.01 7.31 -11.72
N ASN A 150 6.05 6.73 -12.92
CA ASN A 150 5.19 5.64 -13.35
C ASN A 150 5.98 4.32 -13.29
N PHE A 151 5.47 3.36 -12.53
CA PHE A 151 6.07 2.06 -12.25
C PHE A 151 5.41 0.92 -13.03
N GLN A 152 4.52 1.19 -13.99
CA GLN A 152 3.76 0.15 -14.70
C GLN A 152 4.65 -0.93 -15.32
N ASN A 153 5.73 -0.53 -15.99
CA ASN A 153 6.66 -1.47 -16.62
C ASN A 153 7.37 -2.33 -15.58
N GLU A 154 7.81 -1.73 -14.48
CA GLU A 154 8.46 -2.46 -13.38
C GLU A 154 7.49 -3.46 -12.76
N LEU A 155 6.27 -3.03 -12.44
CA LEU A 155 5.22 -3.90 -11.88
C LEU A 155 4.92 -5.08 -12.81
N THR A 156 4.78 -4.83 -14.11
CA THR A 156 4.54 -5.90 -15.10
C THR A 156 5.67 -6.93 -15.13
N ILE A 157 6.93 -6.52 -14.89
CA ILE A 157 8.07 -7.42 -14.78
C ILE A 157 8.02 -8.20 -13.46
N ARG A 158 7.67 -7.54 -12.35
CA ARG A 158 7.54 -8.19 -11.03
C ARG A 158 6.42 -9.24 -11.01
N GLU A 159 5.26 -8.90 -11.57
CA GLU A 159 4.13 -9.82 -11.73
C GLU A 159 4.54 -11.10 -12.49
N ARG A 160 5.21 -10.93 -13.64
CA ARG A 160 5.75 -12.05 -14.41
C ARG A 160 6.75 -12.86 -13.59
N ARG A 161 7.65 -12.20 -12.86
CA ARG A 161 8.62 -12.90 -12.01
C ARG A 161 7.93 -13.73 -10.92
N ILE A 162 6.92 -13.19 -10.25
CA ILE A 162 6.12 -13.90 -9.23
C ILE A 162 5.47 -15.15 -9.83
N GLU A 163 4.90 -15.05 -11.03
CA GLU A 163 4.32 -16.21 -11.72
C GLU A 163 5.34 -17.31 -11.96
N HIS A 164 6.51 -16.96 -12.48
CA HIS A 164 7.58 -17.94 -12.70
C HIS A 164 8.05 -18.60 -11.39
N HIS A 165 8.07 -17.85 -10.27
CA HIS A 165 8.42 -18.41 -8.97
C HIS A 165 7.36 -19.40 -8.48
N PHE A 166 6.08 -19.06 -8.56
CA PHE A 166 5.02 -20.02 -8.23
C PHE A 166 5.13 -21.28 -9.10
N GLN A 167 5.29 -21.14 -10.41
CA GLN A 167 5.46 -22.27 -11.33
C GLN A 167 6.64 -23.17 -10.94
N ASP A 168 7.81 -22.59 -10.68
CA ASP A 168 9.01 -23.32 -10.25
C ASP A 168 8.80 -24.01 -8.88
N LEU A 169 8.17 -23.33 -7.92
CA LEU A 169 7.93 -23.88 -6.59
C LEU A 169 6.93 -25.04 -6.62
N PHE A 170 5.84 -24.96 -7.40
CA PHE A 170 4.90 -26.08 -7.57
C PHE A 170 5.56 -27.30 -8.24
N LYS A 171 6.40 -27.07 -9.26
CA LYS A 171 7.19 -28.15 -9.88
C LYS A 171 8.14 -28.79 -8.86
N ARG A 172 8.81 -27.99 -8.04
CA ARG A 172 9.70 -28.49 -6.98
C ARG A 172 8.96 -29.26 -5.90
N LEU A 173 7.78 -28.82 -5.46
CA LEU A 173 6.95 -29.59 -4.53
C LEU A 173 6.64 -30.99 -5.08
N SER A 174 6.40 -31.11 -6.39
CA SER A 174 6.18 -32.42 -7.02
C SER A 174 7.41 -33.34 -6.94
N PHE A 175 8.63 -32.79 -6.94
CA PHE A 175 9.87 -33.55 -6.77
C PHE A 175 10.20 -33.84 -5.29
N ILE A 176 9.73 -33.01 -4.36
CA ILE A 176 9.84 -33.28 -2.91
C ILE A 176 9.05 -34.53 -2.54
N LEU A 177 7.89 -34.76 -3.18
CA LEU A 177 7.11 -36.00 -3.01
C LEU A 177 7.91 -37.26 -3.41
N ASP A 178 8.88 -37.15 -4.31
CA ASP A 178 9.78 -38.25 -4.70
C ASP A 178 11.02 -38.39 -3.80
N LYS A 179 11.12 -37.59 -2.72
CA LYS A 179 12.32 -37.45 -1.86
C LYS A 179 13.59 -37.02 -2.61
N GLN A 180 13.45 -36.28 -3.71
CA GLN A 180 14.56 -35.86 -4.58
C GLN A 180 15.13 -34.46 -4.26
N THR A 181 14.79 -33.84 -3.14
CA THR A 181 15.20 -32.45 -2.83
C THR A 181 15.40 -32.21 -1.33
N GLU A 182 16.38 -31.37 -0.99
CA GLU A 182 16.64 -30.90 0.38
C GLU A 182 15.54 -29.94 0.86
N LYS A 183 14.90 -30.28 1.97
CA LYS A 183 13.70 -29.63 2.53
C LYS A 183 13.96 -28.20 3.02
N GLU A 184 15.12 -27.97 3.63
CA GLU A 184 15.44 -26.69 4.30
C GLU A 184 15.65 -25.55 3.29
N HIS A 185 16.33 -25.82 2.19
CA HIS A 185 16.50 -24.87 1.09
C HIS A 185 15.20 -24.51 0.36
N PHE A 186 14.13 -25.29 0.53
CA PHE A 186 12.86 -25.03 -0.13
C PHE A 186 12.03 -23.96 0.59
N LEU A 187 11.96 -24.00 1.92
CA LEU A 187 11.21 -23.00 2.71
C LEU A 187 11.79 -21.59 2.55
N HIS A 188 13.11 -21.44 2.49
CA HIS A 188 13.74 -20.15 2.22
C HIS A 188 13.33 -19.54 0.86
N LYS A 189 13.07 -20.36 -0.16
CA LYS A 189 12.58 -19.85 -1.44
C LYS A 189 11.14 -19.34 -1.37
N VAL A 190 10.34 -19.90 -0.46
CA VAL A 190 8.99 -19.41 -0.18
C VAL A 190 9.06 -18.07 0.55
N GLU A 191 9.92 -17.95 1.57
CA GLU A 191 10.22 -16.70 2.27
C GLU A 191 10.70 -15.58 1.32
N ASP A 192 11.59 -15.92 0.39
CA ASP A 192 12.06 -14.99 -0.64
C ASP A 192 10.91 -14.50 -1.53
N LEU A 193 10.00 -15.40 -1.92
CA LEU A 193 8.83 -15.06 -2.72
C LEU A 193 7.85 -14.17 -1.96
N GLU A 194 7.59 -14.45 -0.68
CA GLU A 194 6.74 -13.62 0.18
C GLU A 194 7.29 -12.19 0.29
N THR A 195 8.57 -12.07 0.59
CA THR A 195 9.25 -10.77 0.68
C THR A 195 9.15 -10.03 -0.65
N TYR A 196 9.39 -10.72 -1.76
CA TYR A 196 9.30 -10.14 -3.09
C TYR A 196 7.88 -9.67 -3.45
N ILE A 197 6.84 -10.42 -3.05
CA ILE A 197 5.44 -10.02 -3.23
C ILE A 197 5.11 -8.81 -2.35
N ALA A 198 5.52 -8.79 -1.09
CA ALA A 198 5.30 -7.67 -0.18
C ALA A 198 5.93 -6.36 -0.70
N ASP A 199 7.18 -6.42 -1.17
CA ASP A 199 7.87 -5.30 -1.79
C ASP A 199 7.17 -4.83 -3.07
N SER A 200 6.66 -5.78 -3.87
CA SER A 200 5.91 -5.47 -5.10
C SER A 200 4.58 -4.80 -4.79
N LEU A 201 3.88 -5.24 -3.73
CA LEU A 201 2.62 -4.66 -3.29
C LEU A 201 2.80 -3.22 -2.79
N ALA A 202 3.89 -2.95 -2.05
CA ALA A 202 4.24 -1.59 -1.63
C ALA A 202 4.53 -0.66 -2.83
N LEU A 203 5.22 -1.17 -3.86
CA LEU A 203 5.45 -0.43 -5.10
C LEU A 203 4.14 -0.17 -5.85
N ALA A 204 3.27 -1.19 -5.96
CA ALA A 204 1.97 -1.07 -6.62
C ALA A 204 1.06 -0.06 -5.92
N ARG A 205 1.08 -0.04 -4.58
CA ARG A 205 0.36 0.96 -3.80
C ARG A 205 0.86 2.38 -4.11
N THR A 206 2.18 2.56 -4.16
CA THR A 206 2.79 3.85 -4.50
C THR A 206 2.46 4.28 -5.93
N HIS A 207 2.45 3.34 -6.87
CA HIS A 207 2.05 3.57 -8.27
C HIS A 207 0.60 4.02 -8.38
N MET A 208 -0.31 3.32 -7.69
CA MET A 208 -1.73 3.67 -7.62
C MET A 208 -1.92 5.07 -7.02
N ASP A 209 -1.23 5.39 -5.92
CA ASP A 209 -1.32 6.71 -5.29
C ASP A 209 -0.69 7.84 -6.14
N ASN A 210 0.14 7.50 -7.13
CA ASN A 210 0.70 8.43 -8.12
C ASN A 210 -0.17 8.59 -9.38
N ASN A 211 -1.11 7.68 -9.63
CA ASN A 211 -1.98 7.71 -10.79
C ASN A 211 -3.44 7.82 -10.34
N LEU A 212 -4.03 9.00 -10.53
CA LEU A 212 -5.43 9.27 -10.15
C LEU A 212 -6.45 8.73 -11.17
N VAL A 213 -6.05 7.76 -12.00
CA VAL A 213 -6.88 7.15 -13.05
C VAL A 213 -7.24 5.74 -12.61
N ASP A 214 -8.47 5.30 -12.92
CA ASP A 214 -9.08 4.06 -12.43
C ASP A 214 -8.25 2.80 -12.71
N HIS A 215 -7.58 2.72 -13.87
CA HIS A 215 -6.77 1.56 -14.25
C HIS A 215 -5.47 1.37 -13.45
N ALA A 216 -5.15 2.29 -12.54
CA ALA A 216 -3.94 2.19 -11.73
C ALA A 216 -4.02 1.12 -10.62
N SER A 217 -5.22 0.59 -10.32
CA SER A 217 -5.39 -0.45 -9.30
C SER A 217 -5.05 -1.86 -9.79
N HIS A 218 -5.05 -2.13 -11.10
CA HIS A 218 -4.94 -3.50 -11.63
C HIS A 218 -3.75 -4.29 -11.08
N SER A 219 -2.56 -3.68 -11.04
CA SER A 219 -1.37 -4.33 -10.47
C SER A 219 -1.46 -4.51 -8.96
N TYR A 220 -2.11 -3.57 -8.25
CA TYR A 220 -2.33 -3.68 -6.81
C TYR A 220 -3.30 -4.82 -6.46
N ASP A 221 -4.41 -4.93 -7.19
CA ASP A 221 -5.42 -5.98 -6.99
C ASP A 221 -4.82 -7.36 -7.31
N TYR A 222 -4.08 -7.46 -8.41
CA TYR A 222 -3.36 -8.66 -8.78
C TYR A 222 -2.34 -9.11 -7.73
N LEU A 223 -1.52 -8.18 -7.21
CA LEU A 223 -0.51 -8.50 -6.20
C LEU A 223 -1.14 -8.81 -4.84
N THR A 224 -2.28 -8.21 -4.50
CA THR A 224 -3.05 -8.56 -3.29
C THR A 224 -3.54 -10.01 -3.37
N MET A 225 -4.03 -10.43 -4.54
CA MET A 225 -4.38 -11.82 -4.81
C MET A 225 -3.16 -12.76 -4.66
N ARG A 226 -1.99 -12.38 -5.20
CA ARG A 226 -0.75 -13.16 -5.05
C ARG A 226 -0.24 -13.24 -3.60
N ALA A 227 -0.44 -12.19 -2.80
CA ALA A 227 -0.09 -12.19 -1.38
C ALA A 227 -0.88 -13.24 -0.59
N ARG A 228 -2.20 -13.34 -0.81
CA ARG A 228 -3.01 -14.40 -0.19
C ARG A 228 -2.58 -15.80 -0.64
N GLN A 229 -2.17 -15.93 -1.90
CA GLN A 229 -1.74 -17.20 -2.45
C GLN A 229 -0.42 -17.70 -1.89
N VAL A 230 0.53 -16.81 -1.60
CA VAL A 230 1.81 -17.23 -1.03
C VAL A 230 1.66 -17.66 0.43
N GLU A 231 0.73 -17.06 1.19
CA GLU A 231 0.38 -17.50 2.54
C GLU A 231 -0.14 -18.95 2.54
N LEU A 232 -1.09 -19.28 1.65
CA LEU A 232 -1.58 -20.66 1.48
C LEU A 232 -0.48 -21.61 1.00
N PHE A 233 0.42 -21.11 0.16
CA PHE A 233 1.53 -21.91 -0.36
C PHE A 233 2.56 -22.25 0.72
N ARG A 234 2.82 -21.34 1.66
CA ARG A 234 3.66 -21.61 2.83
C ARG A 234 3.06 -22.71 3.69
N GLU A 235 1.79 -22.60 4.08
CA GLU A 235 1.11 -23.62 4.90
C GLU A 235 1.11 -24.98 4.19
N LEU A 236 0.83 -24.99 2.87
CA LEU A 236 0.90 -26.18 2.04
C LEU A 236 2.30 -26.82 2.08
N THR A 237 3.34 -25.99 2.01
CA THR A 237 4.74 -26.45 2.00
C THR A 237 5.13 -27.06 3.34
N GLU A 238 4.77 -26.42 4.46
CA GLU A 238 5.07 -26.91 5.80
C GLU A 238 4.44 -28.30 6.03
N LEU A 239 3.16 -28.48 5.68
CA LEU A 239 2.48 -29.77 5.78
C LEU A 239 3.11 -30.84 4.88
N LEU A 240 3.46 -30.49 3.63
CA LEU A 240 4.06 -31.42 2.68
C LEU A 240 5.47 -31.86 3.08
N VAL A 241 6.21 -31.01 3.79
CA VAL A 241 7.55 -31.33 4.28
C VAL A 241 7.50 -32.31 5.45
N GLU A 242 6.46 -32.25 6.28
CA GLU A 242 6.32 -33.08 7.49
C GLU A 242 5.59 -34.42 7.25
N ILE A 243 4.74 -34.52 6.24
CA ILE A 243 3.87 -35.69 6.03
C ILE A 243 4.63 -37.00 5.76
N ASP A 244 4.13 -38.10 6.32
CA ASP A 244 4.65 -39.44 6.03
C ASP A 244 4.12 -39.97 4.69
N LEU A 245 5.00 -39.98 3.70
CA LEU A 245 4.74 -40.41 2.33
C LEU A 245 4.64 -41.93 2.14
N GLN A 246 4.88 -42.74 3.18
CA GLN A 246 4.87 -44.21 3.04
C GLN A 246 3.46 -44.82 2.94
N SER A 247 2.44 -44.11 3.42
CA SER A 247 1.04 -44.52 3.29
C SER A 247 0.38 -43.84 2.08
N GLN A 248 -0.72 -44.38 1.54
CA GLN A 248 -1.54 -43.70 0.52
C GLN A 248 -0.84 -43.37 -0.83
N ALA A 249 0.11 -44.20 -1.27
CA ALA A 249 0.93 -43.96 -2.48
C ALA A 249 0.15 -43.53 -3.74
N GLN A 250 -0.99 -44.15 -4.04
CA GLN A 250 -1.79 -43.80 -5.23
C GLN A 250 -2.37 -42.38 -5.16
N THR A 251 -2.74 -41.91 -3.98
CA THR A 251 -3.26 -40.54 -3.78
C THR A 251 -2.13 -39.52 -3.90
N PHE A 252 -0.94 -39.83 -3.39
CA PHE A 252 0.24 -38.99 -3.57
C PHE A 252 0.67 -38.87 -5.04
N GLU A 253 0.59 -39.94 -5.83
CA GLU A 253 0.85 -39.85 -7.29
C GLU A 253 -0.14 -38.91 -8.00
N LYS A 254 -1.42 -38.95 -7.62
CA LYS A 254 -2.42 -38.01 -8.17
C LYS A 254 -2.16 -36.57 -7.74
N LEU A 255 -1.80 -36.37 -6.47
CA LEU A 255 -1.41 -35.05 -5.95
C LEU A 255 -0.19 -34.50 -6.69
N LYS A 256 0.83 -35.33 -6.93
CA LYS A 256 2.01 -34.97 -7.71
C LYS A 256 1.64 -34.51 -9.12
N GLY A 257 0.77 -35.26 -9.80
CA GLY A 257 0.25 -34.88 -11.11
C GLY A 257 -0.47 -33.53 -11.10
N LEU A 258 -1.24 -33.25 -10.05
CA LEU A 258 -1.89 -31.94 -9.86
C LEU A 258 -0.86 -30.82 -9.64
N LEU A 259 0.15 -31.03 -8.78
CA LEU A 259 1.21 -30.04 -8.53
C LEU A 259 2.01 -29.72 -9.80
N LEU A 260 2.34 -30.74 -10.61
CA LEU A 260 2.97 -30.55 -11.92
C LEU A 260 2.07 -29.76 -12.86
N ALA A 261 0.79 -30.13 -12.96
CA ALA A 261 -0.16 -29.45 -13.83
C ALA A 261 -0.33 -27.97 -13.45
N ILE A 262 -0.36 -27.65 -12.14
CA ILE A 262 -0.31 -26.26 -11.66
C ILE A 262 1.00 -25.61 -12.10
N GLY A 263 2.14 -26.22 -11.83
CA GLY A 263 3.45 -25.67 -12.17
C GLY A 263 3.65 -25.39 -13.68
N GLU A 264 3.00 -26.16 -14.55
CA GLU A 264 3.09 -25.99 -16.01
C GLU A 264 2.10 -24.98 -16.59
N ASN A 265 0.89 -24.92 -16.02
CA ASN A 265 -0.22 -24.22 -16.65
C ASN A 265 -0.63 -22.94 -15.92
N TYR A 266 -0.18 -22.74 -14.68
CA TYR A 266 -0.64 -21.66 -13.82
C TYR A 266 0.11 -20.35 -14.11
N GLY A 267 -0.61 -19.27 -14.45
CA GLY A 267 -0.01 -17.99 -14.85
C GLY A 267 -1.05 -16.88 -14.98
N ARG A 268 -0.68 -15.70 -15.52
CA ARG A 268 -1.58 -14.56 -15.72
C ARG A 268 -2.83 -14.93 -16.52
N ASP A 269 -2.63 -15.59 -17.65
CA ASP A 269 -3.65 -15.85 -18.67
C ASP A 269 -4.48 -17.11 -18.40
N ASN A 270 -4.08 -17.91 -17.40
CA ASN A 270 -4.82 -19.08 -16.96
C ASN A 270 -6.04 -18.64 -16.11
N ASN A 271 -7.23 -19.13 -16.48
CA ASN A 271 -8.48 -18.82 -15.79
C ASN A 271 -8.81 -19.77 -14.63
N ALA A 272 -7.87 -20.61 -14.20
CA ALA A 272 -7.97 -21.61 -13.15
C ALA A 272 -9.01 -22.74 -13.35
N LYS A 273 -9.96 -22.64 -14.28
CA LYS A 273 -11.10 -23.58 -14.42
C LYS A 273 -10.69 -25.04 -14.60
N ALA A 274 -9.71 -25.30 -15.46
CA ALA A 274 -9.21 -26.66 -15.69
C ALA A 274 -8.51 -27.23 -14.44
N LEU A 275 -7.69 -26.42 -13.78
CA LEU A 275 -6.99 -26.79 -12.54
C LEU A 275 -7.97 -27.02 -11.38
N THR A 276 -9.05 -26.22 -11.27
CA THR A 276 -10.12 -26.44 -10.30
C THR A 276 -10.78 -27.80 -10.51
N SER A 277 -11.07 -28.16 -11.76
CA SER A 277 -11.69 -29.45 -12.11
C SER A 277 -10.75 -30.61 -11.74
N GLN A 278 -9.46 -30.51 -12.08
CA GLN A 278 -8.47 -31.51 -11.73
C GLN A 278 -8.29 -31.65 -10.21
N ALA A 279 -8.29 -30.54 -9.45
CA ALA A 279 -8.21 -30.58 -7.99
C ALA A 279 -9.45 -31.25 -7.36
N GLN A 280 -10.64 -31.06 -7.94
CA GLN A 280 -11.86 -31.75 -7.53
C GLN A 280 -11.78 -33.26 -7.80
N GLU A 281 -11.20 -33.68 -8.93
CA GLU A 281 -11.00 -35.10 -9.26
C GLU A 281 -10.06 -35.80 -8.26
N VAL A 282 -8.94 -35.16 -7.89
CA VAL A 282 -8.02 -35.70 -6.88
C VAL A 282 -8.72 -35.81 -5.52
N LEU A 283 -9.50 -34.80 -5.13
CA LEU A 283 -10.27 -34.83 -3.88
C LEU A 283 -11.35 -35.92 -3.88
N ALA A 284 -12.05 -36.10 -5.00
CA ALA A 284 -13.06 -37.14 -5.16
C ALA A 284 -12.45 -38.54 -5.03
N TYR A 285 -11.28 -38.75 -5.66
CA TYR A 285 -10.53 -39.98 -5.52
C TYR A 285 -10.12 -40.24 -4.06
N TYR A 286 -9.57 -39.22 -3.37
CA TYR A 286 -9.26 -39.32 -1.95
C TYR A 286 -10.49 -39.72 -1.13
N ARG A 287 -11.66 -39.10 -1.36
CA ARG A 287 -12.89 -39.38 -0.62
C ARG A 287 -13.46 -40.78 -0.86
N ALA A 288 -13.19 -41.37 -2.02
CA ALA A 288 -13.65 -42.71 -2.38
C ALA A 288 -12.77 -43.84 -1.82
N SER A 289 -11.59 -43.52 -1.27
CA SER A 289 -10.67 -44.52 -0.72
C SER A 289 -11.13 -45.08 0.63
N ASP A 290 -10.85 -46.37 0.86
CA ASP A 290 -11.24 -47.13 2.07
C ASP A 290 -10.97 -46.36 3.37
N LEU A 291 -11.76 -46.59 4.42
CA LEU A 291 -11.55 -45.99 5.75
C LEU A 291 -10.17 -46.35 6.32
N PRO A 292 -9.54 -45.45 7.11
CA PRO A 292 -8.22 -45.72 7.67
C PRO A 292 -8.31 -46.88 8.67
N LYS A 293 -7.40 -47.83 8.57
CA LYS A 293 -7.34 -49.03 9.43
C LYS A 293 -6.59 -48.78 10.73
N THR A 294 -5.75 -47.73 10.76
CA THR A 294 -4.92 -47.38 11.91
C THR A 294 -5.01 -45.89 12.21
N ARG A 295 -4.66 -45.50 13.44
CA ARG A 295 -4.55 -44.09 13.83
C ARG A 295 -3.51 -43.34 13.01
N HIS A 296 -2.35 -43.95 12.76
CA HIS A 296 -1.30 -43.39 11.90
C HIS A 296 -1.84 -43.07 10.50
N GLU A 297 -2.55 -44.03 9.90
CA GLU A 297 -3.17 -43.83 8.58
C GLU A 297 -4.25 -42.73 8.61
N PHE A 298 -5.02 -42.62 9.70
CA PHE A 298 -5.96 -41.51 9.88
C PHE A 298 -5.25 -40.15 9.92
N GLU A 299 -4.18 -40.03 10.69
CA GLU A 299 -3.41 -38.78 10.83
C GLU A 299 -2.80 -38.33 9.49
N VAL A 300 -2.17 -39.25 8.75
CA VAL A 300 -1.63 -38.95 7.40
C VAL A 300 -2.74 -38.56 6.43
N ARG A 301 -3.89 -39.26 6.45
CA ARG A 301 -5.01 -38.91 5.59
C ARG A 301 -5.64 -37.57 5.94
N ALA A 302 -5.66 -37.17 7.21
CA ALA A 302 -6.13 -35.86 7.63
C ALA A 302 -5.23 -34.74 7.10
N GLN A 303 -3.90 -34.90 7.22
CA GLN A 303 -2.92 -33.95 6.66
C GLN A 303 -3.06 -33.86 5.13
N LEU A 304 -3.20 -35.00 4.44
CA LEU A 304 -3.40 -35.04 2.99
C LEU A 304 -4.69 -34.31 2.55
N PHE A 305 -5.77 -34.44 3.33
CA PHE A 305 -7.00 -33.70 3.07
C PHE A 305 -6.80 -32.19 3.22
N GLN A 306 -6.11 -31.75 4.28
CA GLN A 306 -5.78 -30.33 4.48
C GLN A 306 -4.94 -29.79 3.32
N ILE A 307 -3.92 -30.52 2.88
CA ILE A 307 -3.09 -30.20 1.70
C ILE A 307 -3.96 -29.99 0.45
N LEU A 308 -4.90 -30.91 0.19
CA LEU A 308 -5.80 -30.79 -0.97
C LEU A 308 -6.72 -29.57 -0.85
N GLN A 309 -7.22 -29.26 0.35
CA GLN A 309 -8.05 -28.07 0.59
C GLN A 309 -7.27 -26.76 0.39
N LEU A 310 -6.00 -26.71 0.80
CA LEU A 310 -5.12 -25.55 0.58
C LEU A 310 -4.87 -25.34 -0.92
N ILE A 311 -4.60 -26.41 -1.67
CA ILE A 311 -4.44 -26.34 -3.13
C ILE A 311 -5.72 -25.85 -3.82
N GLN A 312 -6.88 -26.38 -3.40
CA GLN A 312 -8.17 -25.91 -3.92
C GLN A 312 -8.39 -24.42 -3.64
N SER A 313 -8.13 -23.98 -2.41
CA SER A 313 -8.26 -22.57 -2.00
C SER A 313 -7.30 -21.67 -2.79
N PHE A 314 -6.06 -22.12 -3.00
CA PHE A 314 -5.07 -21.43 -3.82
C PHE A 314 -5.57 -21.19 -5.25
N ILE A 315 -6.09 -22.23 -5.91
CA ILE A 315 -6.62 -22.15 -7.27
C ILE A 315 -7.90 -21.28 -7.30
N GLN A 316 -8.77 -21.45 -6.32
CA GLN A 316 -10.04 -20.73 -6.22
C GLN A 316 -9.84 -19.22 -6.14
N ILE A 317 -8.86 -18.75 -5.35
CA ILE A 317 -8.50 -17.32 -5.27
C ILE A 317 -8.23 -16.72 -6.66
N LYS A 318 -7.56 -17.47 -7.55
CA LYS A 318 -7.31 -17.02 -8.93
C LYS A 318 -8.57 -17.05 -9.79
N TYR A 319 -9.39 -18.08 -9.63
CA TYR A 319 -10.66 -18.20 -10.34
C TYR A 319 -11.59 -17.01 -10.02
N ASP A 320 -11.77 -16.71 -8.74
CA ASP A 320 -12.62 -15.61 -8.26
C ASP A 320 -12.10 -14.27 -8.76
N TYR A 321 -10.79 -14.01 -8.65
CA TYR A 321 -10.16 -12.81 -9.18
C TYR A 321 -10.44 -12.61 -10.68
N VAL A 322 -10.39 -13.68 -11.48
CA VAL A 322 -10.66 -13.61 -12.93
C VAL A 322 -12.14 -13.34 -13.22
N LEU A 323 -13.06 -13.84 -12.39
CA LEU A 323 -14.49 -13.53 -12.52
C LEU A 323 -14.78 -12.06 -12.18
N GLU A 324 -14.22 -11.57 -11.07
CA GLU A 324 -14.41 -10.18 -10.62
C GLU A 324 -13.82 -9.16 -11.60
N THR A 325 -12.68 -9.46 -12.21
CA THR A 325 -12.01 -8.54 -13.16
C THR A 325 -12.55 -8.59 -14.58
N ARG A 326 -13.41 -9.57 -14.92
CA ARG A 326 -14.08 -9.68 -16.24
C ARG A 326 -15.54 -9.21 -16.23
N ALA A 327 -16.12 -8.98 -15.05
CA ALA A 327 -17.48 -8.47 -14.86
C ALA A 327 -17.53 -6.95 -15.07
#